data_AF-A0A2N1Q2D1-F1
#
_entry.id   AF-A0A2N1Q2D1-F1
#
_cell.length_a   1.000
_cell.length_b   1.000
_cell.length_c   1.000
_cell.angle_alpha   90.00
_cell.angle_beta   90.00
_cell.angle_gamma   90.00
#
_symmetry.space_group_name_H-M   'P 1'
#
loop_
_entity.id
_entity.type
_entity.pdbx_description
1 polymer ?
#
loop_
_entity_poly.entity_id
_entity_poly.type
_entity_poly.pdbx_seq_one_letter_code
_entity_poly.pdbx_strand_id
1 'polypeptide(L)'
;MEEGTAKRYYKKINTTFEGVNRLDDFAKQYLNLIESSKLELYQKERRERRIFDDSWLKNIEGIIPIIDKLMRSPKETLKKVSEVVPVERAKKIDSNTIRHLAANTQLIKKTNRKGEIQPTKLLTTFSEQELGTYENRFLMTLVDKIYTFIEIRFRLINHKMNTEYVNFLKVNSTVEYLGANIDFDITLKIKRNMLDDAVCKKNQELFDRMKNLRDMMSNYKNSKFMRAMSSFAPVRPPIMKTNIIMKNIEFSQCYDLWLFLDTVDRVGYEVDVLERNVQFDEEYIRQIENTMMVLYATVANNQIEEFALSHEHPFTYRKVKAAKVLENVEQDKYLESGEYIFKDETLNQYFLEQIKKDNIERYNTLIEAGIPKDKSIEIIHKKLLEIADGAFQDFINYTYNPEDEKDLNKKIEIQNEIVKVYRDIEKIKRENLKDIETEKALATLHLNNYKDELKNRLAKIKAEKDARKAEERRLELQRKKQLAQERLAKKKKINRAMELLEKAERARQQQNK
;
A
#
# COMPACT_ATOMS: atom_id res chain seq x y z
N MET A 1 -10.37 -20.52 -40.57
CA MET A 1 -11.36 -20.55 -41.68
C MET A 1 -11.11 -19.34 -42.54
N GLU A 2 -10.79 -19.52 -43.83
CA GLU A 2 -10.65 -18.40 -44.76
C GLU A 2 -11.90 -17.51 -44.72
N GLU A 3 -11.71 -16.19 -44.56
CA GLU A 3 -12.80 -15.22 -44.59
C GLU A 3 -13.60 -15.39 -45.90
N GLY A 4 -14.89 -15.66 -45.76
CA GLY A 4 -15.81 -15.82 -46.89
C GLY A 4 -16.14 -17.27 -47.29
N THR A 5 -15.59 -18.30 -46.65
CA THR A 5 -16.03 -19.70 -46.85
C THR A 5 -17.48 -19.92 -46.43
N ALA A 6 -17.86 -19.45 -45.23
CA ALA A 6 -19.25 -19.50 -44.75
C ALA A 6 -20.21 -18.69 -45.63
N LYS A 7 -19.81 -17.48 -46.08
CA LYS A 7 -20.62 -16.66 -47.00
C LYS A 7 -20.82 -17.34 -48.36
N ARG A 8 -19.78 -18.01 -48.88
CA ARG A 8 -19.87 -18.79 -50.13
C ARG A 8 -20.79 -20.00 -49.98
N TYR A 9 -20.69 -20.73 -48.87
CA TYR A 9 -21.57 -21.86 -48.57
C TYR A 9 -23.03 -21.42 -48.41
N TYR A 10 -23.25 -20.34 -47.66
CA TYR A 10 -24.55 -19.72 -47.48
C TYR A 10 -25.22 -19.34 -48.80
N LYS A 11 -24.49 -18.66 -49.70
CA LYS A 11 -25.01 -18.30 -51.02
C LYS A 11 -25.46 -19.51 -51.84
N LYS A 12 -24.68 -20.60 -51.82
CA LYS A 12 -25.04 -21.85 -52.53
C LYS A 12 -26.34 -22.45 -51.97
N ILE A 13 -26.43 -22.54 -50.64
CA ILE A 13 -27.62 -23.06 -49.96
C ILE A 13 -28.84 -22.19 -50.25
N ASN A 14 -28.71 -20.87 -50.12
CA ASN A 14 -29.85 -19.96 -50.29
C ASN A 14 -30.42 -20.03 -51.71
N THR A 15 -29.56 -20.11 -52.75
CA THR A 15 -30.02 -20.31 -54.14
C THR A 15 -30.77 -21.62 -54.31
N THR A 16 -30.35 -22.70 -53.64
CA THR A 16 -31.05 -23.98 -53.68
C THR A 16 -32.40 -23.89 -52.95
N PHE A 17 -32.45 -23.30 -51.75
CA PHE A 17 -33.70 -23.14 -51.00
C PHE A 17 -34.69 -22.24 -51.72
N GLU A 18 -34.28 -21.10 -52.27
CA GLU A 18 -35.17 -20.25 -53.06
C GLU A 18 -35.77 -20.97 -54.27
N GLY A 19 -35.00 -21.84 -54.92
CA GLY A 19 -35.49 -22.67 -56.02
C GLY A 19 -36.55 -23.69 -55.58
N VAL A 20 -36.30 -24.37 -54.46
CA VAL A 20 -37.23 -25.37 -53.89
C VAL A 20 -38.49 -24.71 -53.34
N ASN A 21 -38.36 -23.60 -52.60
CA ASN A 21 -39.48 -22.90 -51.97
C ASN A 21 -40.48 -22.34 -52.98
N ARG A 22 -40.05 -22.04 -54.22
CA ARG A 22 -40.95 -21.59 -55.29
C ARG A 22 -41.81 -22.72 -55.87
N LEU A 23 -41.30 -23.94 -55.85
CA LEU A 23 -41.94 -25.10 -56.46
C LEU A 23 -42.79 -25.88 -55.45
N ASP A 24 -42.41 -25.89 -54.18
CA ASP A 24 -43.01 -26.71 -53.14
C ASP A 24 -44.20 -26.02 -52.44
N ASP A 25 -45.31 -26.76 -52.31
CA ASP A 25 -46.55 -26.25 -51.70
C ASP A 25 -46.47 -26.18 -50.17
N PHE A 26 -45.71 -27.07 -49.54
CA PHE A 26 -45.49 -27.04 -48.10
C PHE A 26 -44.67 -25.82 -47.70
N ALA A 27 -43.61 -25.50 -48.44
CA ALA A 27 -42.81 -24.29 -48.21
C ALA A 27 -43.66 -23.00 -48.30
N LYS A 28 -44.54 -22.89 -49.29
CA LYS A 28 -45.45 -21.73 -49.43
C LYS A 28 -46.44 -21.63 -48.26
N GLN A 29 -47.03 -22.74 -47.85
CA GLN A 29 -47.95 -22.75 -46.71
C GLN A 29 -47.23 -22.39 -45.40
N TYR A 30 -46.04 -22.94 -45.18
CA TYR A 30 -45.27 -22.71 -43.97
C TYR A 30 -44.72 -21.28 -43.85
N LEU A 31 -44.26 -20.69 -44.97
CA LEU A 31 -43.83 -19.29 -44.98
C LEU A 31 -44.99 -18.33 -44.69
N ASN A 32 -46.16 -18.55 -45.30
CA ASN A 32 -47.36 -17.76 -45.00
C ASN A 32 -47.79 -17.89 -43.51
N LEU A 33 -47.58 -19.06 -42.91
CA LEU A 33 -47.87 -19.28 -41.48
C LEU A 33 -46.90 -18.53 -40.59
N ILE A 34 -45.60 -18.52 -40.90
CA ILE A 34 -44.62 -17.73 -40.15
C ILE A 34 -44.89 -16.24 -40.29
N GLU A 35 -45.20 -15.76 -41.49
CA GLU A 35 -45.57 -14.35 -41.73
C GLU A 35 -46.81 -13.94 -40.91
N SER A 36 -47.73 -14.87 -40.66
CA SER A 36 -48.91 -14.65 -39.81
C SER A 36 -48.64 -14.82 -38.30
N SER A 37 -47.47 -15.37 -37.93
CA SER A 37 -47.08 -15.65 -36.54
C SER A 37 -46.40 -14.47 -35.87
N LYS A 38 -46.34 -14.49 -34.53
CA LYS A 38 -45.60 -13.48 -33.77
C LYS A 38 -44.12 -13.82 -33.73
N LEU A 39 -43.36 -13.30 -34.70
CA LEU A 39 -41.91 -13.41 -34.75
C LEU A 39 -41.22 -12.29 -33.96
N GLU A 40 -40.41 -12.66 -32.99
CA GLU A 40 -39.58 -11.75 -32.19
C GLU A 40 -38.10 -11.97 -32.54
N LEU A 41 -37.48 -10.97 -33.18
CA LEU A 41 -36.06 -10.99 -33.56
C LEU A 41 -35.28 -10.00 -32.71
N TYR A 42 -34.16 -10.45 -32.16
CA TYR A 42 -33.21 -9.61 -31.46
C TYR A 42 -31.80 -9.94 -31.91
N GLN A 43 -31.10 -8.97 -32.48
CA GLN A 43 -29.68 -9.12 -32.78
C GLN A 43 -28.89 -7.89 -32.35
N LYS A 44 -27.82 -8.16 -31.59
CA LYS A 44 -26.94 -7.13 -31.08
C LYS A 44 -25.49 -7.51 -31.32
N GLU A 45 -24.76 -6.60 -31.95
CA GLU A 45 -23.31 -6.66 -32.05
C GLU A 45 -22.72 -5.83 -30.92
N ARG A 46 -21.85 -6.45 -30.13
CA ARG A 46 -21.08 -5.80 -29.08
C ARG A 46 -19.61 -5.94 -29.39
N ARG A 47 -18.88 -4.83 -29.32
CA ARG A 47 -17.43 -4.80 -29.32
C ARG A 47 -16.97 -4.24 -27.99
N GLU A 48 -16.25 -5.05 -27.23
CA GLU A 48 -15.70 -4.68 -25.94
C GLU A 48 -14.21 -4.38 -26.09
N ARG A 49 -13.86 -3.10 -26.03
CA ARG A 49 -12.47 -2.65 -26.02
C ARG A 49 -12.04 -2.47 -24.58
N ARG A 50 -10.92 -3.10 -24.21
CA ARG A 50 -10.33 -2.95 -22.89
C ARG A 50 -9.12 -2.04 -22.99
N ILE A 51 -9.17 -0.91 -22.33
CA ILE A 51 -8.12 0.10 -22.34
C ILE A 51 -7.38 0.02 -21.00
N PHE A 52 -6.07 -0.22 -21.08
CA PHE A 52 -5.20 -0.22 -19.92
C PHE A 52 -4.46 1.11 -19.80
N ASP A 53 -4.31 1.59 -18.58
CA ASP A 53 -3.49 2.75 -18.29
C ASP A 53 -1.99 2.42 -18.40
N ASP A 54 -1.26 3.27 -19.12
CA ASP A 54 0.20 3.20 -19.34
C ASP A 54 0.95 4.29 -18.54
N SER A 55 0.24 5.19 -17.84
CA SER A 55 0.87 6.34 -17.17
C SER A 55 1.96 5.94 -16.17
N TRP A 56 1.74 4.86 -15.43
CA TRP A 56 2.64 4.35 -14.41
C TRP A 56 3.89 3.68 -14.98
N LEU A 57 3.83 3.15 -16.21
CA LEU A 57 4.92 2.37 -16.78
C LEU A 57 6.15 3.24 -17.01
N LYS A 58 5.95 4.46 -17.52
CA LYS A 58 7.02 5.44 -17.75
C LYS A 58 7.72 5.84 -16.46
N ASN A 59 6.97 5.99 -15.36
CA ASN A 59 7.54 6.33 -14.06
C ASN A 59 8.45 5.21 -13.53
N ILE A 60 8.05 3.94 -13.69
CA ILE A 60 8.88 2.80 -13.28
C ILE A 60 10.11 2.66 -14.18
N GLU A 61 9.94 2.76 -15.50
CA GLU A 61 11.05 2.68 -16.47
C GLU A 61 12.13 3.75 -16.19
N GLY A 62 11.74 4.96 -15.80
CA GLY A 62 12.66 6.04 -15.46
C GLY A 62 13.48 5.79 -14.18
N ILE A 63 12.96 5.02 -13.23
CA ILE A 63 13.61 4.76 -11.93
C ILE A 63 14.53 3.54 -11.96
N ILE A 64 14.34 2.61 -12.90
CA ILE A 64 15.18 1.41 -13.00
C ILE A 64 16.69 1.68 -13.06
N PRO A 65 17.19 2.64 -13.88
CA PRO A 65 18.62 2.93 -13.93
C PRO A 65 19.16 3.41 -12.57
N ILE A 66 18.33 4.11 -11.79
CA ILE A 66 18.68 4.59 -10.45
C ILE A 66 18.73 3.42 -9.47
N ILE A 67 17.77 2.50 -9.53
CA ILE A 67 17.78 1.28 -8.72
C ILE A 67 19.02 0.44 -9.05
N ASP A 68 19.33 0.22 -10.32
CA ASP A 68 20.52 -0.54 -10.74
C ASP A 68 21.81 0.10 -10.19
N LYS A 69 21.93 1.42 -10.28
CA LYS A 69 23.06 2.16 -9.72
C LYS A 69 23.18 1.95 -8.21
N LEU A 70 22.08 2.11 -7.47
CA LEU A 70 22.08 1.94 -6.01
C LEU A 70 22.38 0.49 -5.58
N MET A 71 21.90 -0.50 -6.33
CA MET A 71 22.19 -1.91 -6.03
C MET A 71 23.64 -2.31 -6.34
N ARG A 72 24.29 -1.66 -7.32
CA ARG A 72 25.71 -1.88 -7.64
C ARG A 72 26.64 -1.23 -6.62
N SER A 73 26.25 -0.10 -6.04
CA SER A 73 27.00 0.54 -4.95
C SER A 73 26.16 0.63 -3.67
N PRO A 74 25.91 -0.53 -3.00
CA PRO A 74 25.15 -0.56 -1.77
C PRO A 74 25.92 0.15 -0.66
N LYS A 75 25.21 0.83 0.25
CA LYS A 75 25.87 1.52 1.36
C LYS A 75 26.26 0.53 2.44
N GLU A 76 27.56 0.36 2.64
CA GLU A 76 28.13 -0.45 3.71
C GLU A 76 28.43 0.42 4.92
N THR A 77 27.99 -0.01 6.10
CA THR A 77 28.40 0.61 7.37
C THR A 77 29.46 -0.25 8.03
N LEU A 78 30.56 0.37 8.48
CA LEU A 78 31.60 -0.34 9.23
C LEU A 78 31.13 -0.60 10.67
N LYS A 79 30.77 -1.84 10.96
CA LYS A 79 30.44 -2.30 12.32
C LYS A 79 31.70 -2.86 12.99
N LYS A 80 31.99 -2.40 14.19
CA LYS A 80 33.08 -2.93 15.01
C LYS A 80 32.57 -4.14 15.78
N VAL A 81 32.99 -5.33 15.38
CA VAL A 81 32.67 -6.60 16.05
C VAL A 81 33.88 -7.03 16.85
N SER A 82 33.69 -7.36 18.13
CA SER A 82 34.76 -7.84 19.00
C SER A 82 34.64 -9.35 19.20
N GLU A 83 35.69 -10.09 18.88
CA GLU A 83 35.75 -11.55 19.00
C GLU A 83 36.98 -12.01 19.78
N VAL A 84 36.85 -13.07 20.59
CA VAL A 84 37.97 -13.66 21.34
C VAL A 84 38.69 -14.69 20.48
N VAL A 85 39.84 -14.29 19.92
CA VAL A 85 40.65 -15.12 19.03
C VAL A 85 41.93 -15.59 19.73
N PRO A 86 42.56 -16.71 19.29
CA PRO A 86 43.91 -17.08 19.74
C PRO A 86 44.90 -15.93 19.52
N VAL A 87 45.90 -15.82 20.40
CA VAL A 87 46.88 -14.73 20.36
C VAL A 87 47.54 -14.59 18.98
N GLU A 88 47.80 -15.70 18.29
CA GLU A 88 48.42 -15.70 16.96
C GLU A 88 47.55 -15.03 15.89
N ARG A 89 46.22 -14.98 16.07
CA ARG A 89 45.26 -14.40 15.12
C ARG A 89 44.83 -12.98 15.50
N ALA A 90 45.22 -12.49 16.68
CA ALA A 90 44.86 -11.15 17.13
C ALA A 90 45.65 -10.09 16.36
N LYS A 91 44.96 -9.27 15.55
CA LYS A 91 45.60 -8.20 14.76
C LYS A 91 45.81 -6.91 15.54
N LYS A 92 44.92 -6.58 16.48
CA LYS A 92 44.96 -5.32 17.23
C LYS A 92 44.56 -5.51 18.69
N ILE A 93 45.26 -4.80 19.57
CA ILE A 93 45.04 -4.79 21.03
C ILE A 93 44.58 -3.39 21.42
N ASP A 94 43.34 -3.28 21.93
CA ASP A 94 42.77 -2.02 22.40
C ASP A 94 42.59 -2.05 23.94
N SER A 95 42.23 -0.91 24.56
CA SER A 95 41.95 -0.84 26.01
C SER A 95 40.88 -1.85 26.46
N ASN A 96 39.89 -2.13 25.60
CA ASN A 96 38.88 -3.16 25.87
C ASN A 96 39.44 -4.58 25.86
N THR A 97 40.44 -4.86 25.02
CA THR A 97 41.17 -6.15 25.03
C THR A 97 41.82 -6.38 26.38
N ILE A 98 42.46 -5.34 26.93
CA ILE A 98 43.15 -5.39 28.22
C ILE A 98 42.14 -5.58 29.36
N ARG A 99 41.03 -4.84 29.36
CA ARG A 99 39.95 -5.02 30.35
C ARG A 99 39.33 -6.41 30.29
N HIS A 100 39.06 -6.91 29.09
CA HIS A 100 38.51 -8.25 28.90
C HIS A 100 39.47 -9.33 29.41
N LEU A 101 40.77 -9.19 29.14
CA LEU A 101 41.78 -10.12 29.63
C LEU A 101 41.92 -10.08 31.16
N ALA A 102 41.88 -8.88 31.75
CA ALA A 102 41.94 -8.71 33.20
C ALA A 102 40.71 -9.31 33.91
N ALA A 103 39.53 -9.23 33.29
CA ALA A 103 38.31 -9.82 33.81
C ALA A 103 38.24 -11.35 33.61
N ASN A 104 38.98 -11.90 32.63
CA ASN A 104 38.93 -13.31 32.26
C ASN A 104 40.31 -13.97 32.42
N THR A 105 40.73 -14.16 33.67
CA THR A 105 42.02 -14.76 34.05
C THR A 105 42.21 -16.16 33.50
N GLN A 106 41.13 -16.90 33.18
CA GLN A 106 41.17 -18.20 32.52
C GLN A 106 41.77 -18.17 31.11
N LEU A 107 41.88 -16.98 30.49
CA LEU A 107 42.52 -16.80 29.20
C LEU A 107 44.03 -16.58 29.31
N ILE A 108 44.60 -16.62 30.52
CA ILE A 108 46.03 -16.43 30.79
C ILE A 108 46.70 -17.80 30.98
N LYS A 109 47.73 -18.09 30.18
CA LYS A 109 48.43 -19.38 30.19
C LYS A 109 49.53 -19.44 31.25
N LYS A 110 50.34 -18.38 31.35
CA LYS A 110 51.47 -18.28 32.29
C LYS A 110 51.66 -16.85 32.74
N THR A 111 52.07 -16.70 34.00
CA THR A 111 52.48 -15.42 34.59
C THR A 111 53.90 -15.60 35.11
N ASN A 112 54.82 -14.73 34.68
CA ASN A 112 56.21 -14.79 35.10
C ASN A 112 56.41 -14.04 36.44
N ARG A 113 57.45 -14.37 37.21
CA ARG A 113 57.76 -13.69 38.50
C ARG A 113 58.03 -12.18 38.37
N LYS A 114 58.23 -11.69 37.14
CA LYS A 114 58.41 -10.27 36.79
C LYS A 114 57.10 -9.54 36.41
N GLY A 115 55.94 -10.21 36.49
CA GLY A 115 54.64 -9.63 36.15
C GLY A 115 54.26 -9.67 34.66
N GLU A 116 55.04 -10.36 33.82
CA GLU A 116 54.72 -10.59 32.41
C GLU A 116 53.64 -11.67 32.27
N ILE A 117 52.60 -11.38 31.49
CA ILE A 117 51.43 -12.22 31.29
C ILE A 117 51.45 -12.78 29.87
N GLN A 118 51.32 -14.10 29.73
CA GLN A 118 51.21 -14.75 28.43
C GLN A 118 49.78 -15.27 28.23
N PRO A 119 48.93 -14.55 27.47
CA PRO A 119 47.56 -14.99 27.19
C PRO A 119 47.49 -16.15 26.18
N THR A 120 46.39 -16.89 26.21
CA THR A 120 46.04 -17.96 25.24
C THR A 120 45.10 -17.41 24.17
N LYS A 121 44.15 -16.55 24.55
CA LYS A 121 43.22 -15.86 23.64
C LYS A 121 43.04 -14.41 24.05
N LEU A 122 42.77 -13.55 23.07
CA LEU A 122 42.58 -12.11 23.24
C LEU A 122 41.30 -11.67 22.53
N LEU A 123 40.56 -10.75 23.15
CA LEU A 123 39.45 -10.06 22.51
C LEU A 123 40.02 -9.05 21.52
N THR A 124 39.88 -9.28 20.23
CA THR A 124 40.29 -8.33 19.20
C THR A 124 39.05 -7.77 18.50
N THR A 125 39.16 -6.54 18.00
CA THR A 125 38.06 -5.88 17.30
C THR A 125 38.37 -5.89 15.81
N PHE A 126 37.45 -6.44 15.03
CA PHE A 126 37.47 -6.38 13.58
C PHE A 126 36.38 -5.43 13.08
N SER A 127 36.66 -4.73 11.98
CA SER A 127 35.64 -3.93 11.29
C SER A 127 35.02 -4.81 10.22
N GLU A 128 33.76 -5.21 10.39
CA GLU A 128 32.97 -5.90 9.38
C GLU A 128 32.08 -4.90 8.63
N GLN A 129 31.92 -5.11 7.34
CA GLN A 129 30.99 -4.35 6.51
C GLN A 129 29.57 -4.89 6.74
N GLU A 130 28.71 -4.08 7.36
CA GLU A 130 27.30 -4.39 7.54
C GLU A 130 26.50 -3.80 6.36
N LEU A 131 25.90 -4.70 5.57
CA LEU A 131 25.06 -4.36 4.41
C LEU A 131 23.64 -3.96 4.82
N GLY A 132 23.20 -4.33 6.03
CA GLY A 132 21.83 -4.18 6.55
C GLY A 132 21.39 -2.77 6.95
N THR A 133 21.90 -1.73 6.28
CA THR A 133 21.47 -0.34 6.52
C THR A 133 19.97 -0.19 6.24
N TYR A 134 19.33 0.79 6.88
CA TYR A 134 17.90 1.03 6.68
C TYR A 134 17.58 1.34 5.22
N GLU A 135 18.44 2.10 4.56
CA GLU A 135 18.32 2.50 3.15
C GLU A 135 18.43 1.31 2.19
N ASN A 136 19.36 0.39 2.46
CA ASN A 136 19.47 -0.84 1.66
C ASN A 136 18.26 -1.75 1.87
N ARG A 137 17.74 -1.84 3.10
CA ARG A 137 16.49 -2.59 3.39
C ARG A 137 15.27 -1.95 2.72
N PHE A 138 15.22 -0.61 2.67
CA PHE A 138 14.21 0.14 1.93
C PHE A 138 14.30 -0.17 0.43
N LEU A 139 15.50 -0.11 -0.16
CA LEU A 139 15.72 -0.43 -1.56
C LEU A 139 15.29 -1.86 -1.92
N MET A 140 15.65 -2.84 -1.08
CA MET A 140 15.20 -4.23 -1.23
C MET A 140 13.68 -4.32 -1.24
N THR A 141 13.03 -3.69 -0.26
CA THR A 141 11.56 -3.71 -0.13
C THR A 141 10.89 -3.04 -1.33
N LEU A 142 11.46 -1.94 -1.84
CA LEU A 142 10.96 -1.25 -3.03
C LEU A 142 11.04 -2.14 -4.27
N VAL A 143 12.15 -2.85 -4.48
CA VAL A 143 12.32 -3.78 -5.61
C VAL A 143 11.27 -4.89 -5.56
N ASP A 144 11.03 -5.49 -4.39
CA ASP A 144 10.01 -6.52 -4.22
C ASP A 144 8.58 -5.98 -4.45
N LYS A 145 8.31 -4.75 -3.99
CA LYS A 145 7.04 -4.07 -4.23
C LYS A 145 6.80 -3.81 -5.71
N ILE A 146 7.80 -3.26 -6.42
CA ILE A 146 7.74 -3.02 -7.87
C ILE A 146 7.51 -4.33 -8.63
N TYR A 147 8.26 -5.39 -8.27
CA TYR A 147 8.10 -6.70 -8.90
C TYR A 147 6.67 -7.24 -8.74
N THR A 148 6.13 -7.18 -7.52
CA THR A 148 4.76 -7.64 -7.21
C THR A 148 3.71 -6.82 -7.96
N PHE A 149 3.90 -5.50 -7.99
CA PHE A 149 3.04 -4.56 -8.73
C PHE A 149 2.99 -4.86 -10.23
N ILE A 150 4.14 -5.17 -10.85
CA ILE A 150 4.23 -5.53 -12.27
C ILE A 150 3.64 -6.91 -12.52
N GLU A 151 3.96 -7.91 -11.69
CA GLU A 151 3.50 -9.29 -11.88
C GLU A 151 1.97 -9.38 -11.90
N ILE A 152 1.29 -8.67 -10.99
CA ILE A 152 -0.18 -8.65 -10.91
C ILE A 152 -0.78 -8.01 -12.17
N ARG A 153 -0.26 -6.86 -12.60
CA ARG A 153 -0.74 -6.17 -13.81
C ARG A 153 -0.46 -6.93 -15.10
N PHE A 154 0.71 -7.56 -15.17
CA PHE A 154 1.10 -8.41 -16.30
C PHE A 154 0.14 -9.58 -16.46
N ARG A 155 -0.22 -10.27 -15.36
CA ARG A 155 -1.22 -11.35 -15.39
C ARG A 155 -2.59 -10.85 -15.84
N LEU A 156 -3.02 -9.69 -15.33
CA LEU A 156 -4.30 -9.11 -15.68
C LEU A 156 -4.39 -8.76 -17.18
N ILE A 157 -3.36 -8.12 -17.73
CA ILE A 157 -3.29 -7.83 -19.17
C ILE A 157 -3.24 -9.13 -19.95
N ASN A 158 -2.37 -10.09 -19.59
CA ASN A 158 -2.26 -11.36 -20.29
C ASN A 158 -3.61 -12.10 -20.41
N HIS A 159 -4.46 -12.04 -19.37
CA HIS A 159 -5.77 -12.68 -19.39
C HIS A 159 -6.85 -11.87 -20.12
N LYS A 160 -6.73 -10.54 -20.20
CA LYS A 160 -7.80 -9.64 -20.67
C LYS A 160 -7.40 -8.74 -21.85
N MET A 161 -6.26 -8.97 -22.47
CA MET A 161 -5.72 -8.09 -23.53
C MET A 161 -6.59 -8.01 -24.79
N ASN A 162 -7.29 -9.11 -25.09
CA ASN A 162 -8.02 -9.27 -26.34
C ASN A 162 -9.32 -8.44 -26.31
N THR A 163 -9.55 -7.71 -27.40
CA THR A 163 -10.86 -7.11 -27.70
C THR A 163 -11.82 -8.23 -28.05
N GLU A 164 -12.91 -8.33 -27.31
CA GLU A 164 -13.94 -9.34 -27.53
C GLU A 164 -15.05 -8.74 -28.40
N TYR A 165 -15.30 -9.36 -29.55
CA TYR A 165 -16.48 -9.12 -30.35
C TYR A 165 -17.50 -10.21 -30.05
N VAL A 166 -18.70 -9.81 -29.65
CA VAL A 166 -19.81 -10.70 -29.35
C VAL A 166 -20.96 -10.32 -30.26
N ASN A 167 -21.41 -11.24 -31.12
CA ASN A 167 -22.66 -11.11 -31.85
C ASN A 167 -23.68 -12.06 -31.22
N PHE A 168 -24.78 -11.50 -30.75
CA PHE A 168 -25.86 -12.22 -30.10
C PHE A 168 -27.13 -12.11 -30.93
N LEU A 169 -27.62 -13.23 -31.46
CA LEU A 169 -28.88 -13.35 -32.17
C LEU A 169 -29.83 -14.21 -31.35
N LYS A 170 -31.04 -13.72 -31.13
CA LYS A 170 -32.15 -14.44 -30.51
C LYS A 170 -33.37 -14.34 -31.42
N VAL A 171 -33.98 -15.49 -31.69
CA VAL A 171 -35.18 -15.62 -32.51
C VAL A 171 -36.20 -16.41 -31.71
N ASN A 172 -37.33 -15.78 -31.41
CA ASN A 172 -38.45 -16.39 -30.73
C ASN A 172 -39.67 -16.36 -31.64
N SER A 173 -40.38 -17.48 -31.76
CA SER A 173 -41.69 -17.51 -32.44
C SER A 173 -42.55 -18.63 -31.89
N THR A 174 -43.85 -18.41 -31.86
CA THR A 174 -44.84 -19.45 -31.56
C THR A 174 -45.77 -19.56 -32.77
N VAL A 175 -45.81 -20.74 -33.38
CA VAL A 175 -46.58 -21.04 -34.59
C VAL A 175 -47.54 -22.19 -34.30
N GLU A 176 -48.81 -22.06 -34.68
CA GLU A 176 -49.77 -23.15 -34.65
C GLU A 176 -49.92 -23.75 -36.05
N TYR A 177 -49.60 -25.04 -36.21
CA TYR A 177 -49.71 -25.74 -37.49
C TYR A 177 -50.36 -27.10 -37.31
N LEU A 178 -51.46 -27.35 -38.04
CA LEU A 178 -52.20 -28.63 -38.04
C LEU A 178 -52.53 -29.17 -36.62
N GLY A 179 -52.84 -28.29 -35.67
CA GLY A 179 -53.18 -28.66 -34.29
C GLY A 179 -51.98 -28.89 -33.36
N ALA A 180 -50.75 -28.65 -33.84
CA ALA A 180 -49.54 -28.63 -33.03
C ALA A 180 -49.07 -27.18 -32.77
N ASN A 181 -48.72 -26.89 -31.52
CA ASN A 181 -48.06 -25.64 -31.15
C ASN A 181 -46.54 -25.84 -31.25
N ILE A 182 -45.90 -25.06 -32.12
CA ILE A 182 -44.46 -25.11 -32.38
C ILE A 182 -43.85 -23.85 -31.76
N ASP A 183 -43.05 -24.04 -30.72
CA ASP A 183 -42.29 -22.96 -30.08
C ASP A 183 -40.83 -22.98 -30.56
N PHE A 184 -40.38 -21.87 -31.15
CA PHE A 184 -39.00 -21.62 -31.51
C PHE A 184 -38.35 -20.70 -30.46
N ASP A 185 -37.25 -21.14 -29.84
CA ASP A 185 -36.31 -20.31 -29.07
C ASP A 185 -34.89 -20.63 -29.56
N ILE A 186 -34.39 -19.82 -30.49
CA ILE A 186 -33.08 -19.99 -31.10
C ILE A 186 -32.17 -18.89 -30.56
N THR A 187 -31.11 -19.27 -29.85
CA THR A 187 -30.07 -18.35 -29.37
C THR A 187 -28.72 -18.70 -29.98
N LEU A 188 -28.12 -17.77 -30.72
CA LEU A 188 -26.80 -17.89 -31.32
C LEU A 188 -25.86 -16.81 -30.77
N LYS A 189 -24.75 -17.24 -30.16
CA LYS A 189 -23.72 -16.35 -29.59
C LYS A 189 -22.38 -16.60 -30.27
N ILE A 190 -21.94 -15.66 -31.10
CA ILE A 190 -20.64 -15.71 -31.77
C ILE A 190 -19.65 -14.84 -30.99
N LYS A 191 -18.59 -15.45 -30.46
CA LYS A 191 -17.48 -14.73 -29.81
C LYS A 191 -16.24 -14.78 -30.70
N ARG A 192 -15.67 -13.63 -31.03
CA ARG A 192 -14.41 -13.52 -31.81
C ARG A 192 -13.47 -12.56 -31.11
N ASN A 193 -12.21 -12.94 -30.99
CA ASN A 193 -11.15 -12.00 -30.60
C ASN A 193 -10.75 -11.19 -31.84
N MET A 194 -10.87 -9.86 -31.77
CA MET A 194 -10.38 -8.98 -32.83
C MET A 194 -8.94 -8.59 -32.51
N LEU A 195 -7.99 -8.99 -33.37
CA LEU A 195 -6.57 -8.71 -33.20
C LEU A 195 -6.13 -7.39 -33.87
N ASP A 196 -6.88 -6.91 -34.87
CA ASP A 196 -6.44 -5.79 -35.74
C ASP A 196 -6.99 -4.41 -35.32
N ASP A 197 -7.51 -4.30 -34.10
CA ASP A 197 -7.96 -3.01 -33.56
C ASP A 197 -6.76 -2.17 -33.08
N ALA A 198 -6.82 -0.85 -33.23
CA ALA A 198 -5.75 0.05 -32.79
C ALA A 198 -5.49 -0.06 -31.28
N VAL A 199 -6.55 -0.30 -30.50
CA VAL A 199 -6.46 -0.55 -29.05
C VAL A 199 -5.74 -1.87 -28.75
N CYS A 200 -5.96 -2.92 -29.54
CA CYS A 200 -5.22 -4.19 -29.38
C CYS A 200 -3.74 -4.02 -29.69
N LYS A 201 -3.37 -3.26 -30.73
CA LYS A 201 -1.97 -2.95 -31.03
C LYS A 201 -1.30 -2.19 -29.88
N LYS A 202 -1.96 -1.16 -29.34
CA LYS A 202 -1.48 -0.44 -28.16
C LYS A 202 -1.34 -1.35 -26.93
N ASN A 203 -2.31 -2.24 -26.70
CA ASN A 203 -2.25 -3.21 -25.60
C ASN A 203 -1.10 -4.22 -25.80
N GLN A 204 -0.78 -4.59 -27.04
CA GLN A 204 0.34 -5.47 -27.38
C GLN A 204 1.67 -4.78 -27.13
N GLU A 205 1.84 -3.55 -27.57
CA GLU A 205 3.03 -2.73 -27.27
C GLU A 205 3.23 -2.58 -25.76
N LEU A 206 2.14 -2.29 -25.04
CA LEU A 206 2.13 -2.21 -23.59
C LEU A 206 2.55 -3.55 -22.95
N PHE A 207 2.01 -4.66 -23.44
CA PHE A 207 2.34 -6.00 -22.97
C PHE A 207 3.83 -6.34 -23.20
N ASP A 208 4.37 -6.02 -24.37
CA ASP A 208 5.77 -6.26 -24.70
C ASP A 208 6.71 -5.41 -23.83
N ARG A 209 6.37 -4.15 -23.59
CA ARG A 209 7.11 -3.29 -22.64
C ARG A 209 7.05 -3.84 -21.21
N MET A 210 5.87 -4.27 -20.75
CA MET A 210 5.73 -4.89 -19.43
C MET A 210 6.50 -6.20 -19.31
N LYS A 211 6.56 -7.00 -20.37
CA LYS A 211 7.34 -8.24 -20.40
C LYS A 211 8.83 -7.94 -20.21
N ASN A 212 9.37 -6.99 -20.98
CA ASN A 212 10.76 -6.56 -20.84
C ASN A 212 11.05 -6.04 -19.42
N LEU A 213 10.13 -5.23 -18.89
CA LEU A 213 10.23 -4.67 -17.55
C LEU A 213 10.23 -5.76 -16.46
N ARG A 214 9.32 -6.73 -16.59
CA ARG A 214 9.22 -7.88 -15.69
C ARG A 214 10.49 -8.72 -15.71
N ASP A 215 11.06 -8.97 -16.89
CA ASP A 215 12.30 -9.72 -17.04
C ASP A 215 13.47 -8.98 -16.39
N MET A 216 13.56 -7.65 -16.56
CA MET A 216 14.55 -6.82 -15.86
C MET A 216 14.39 -6.90 -14.33
N MET A 217 13.16 -6.74 -13.82
CA MET A 217 12.89 -6.82 -12.38
C MET A 217 13.14 -8.22 -11.80
N SER A 218 12.85 -9.27 -12.56
CA SER A 218 13.20 -10.66 -12.21
C SER A 218 14.72 -10.84 -12.08
N ASN A 219 15.49 -10.26 -13.01
CA ASN A 219 16.96 -10.26 -12.94
C ASN A 219 17.46 -9.49 -11.71
N TYR A 220 16.85 -8.36 -11.37
CA TYR A 220 17.20 -7.60 -10.16
C TYR A 220 16.88 -8.36 -8.87
N LYS A 221 15.75 -9.06 -8.81
CA LYS A 221 15.39 -9.92 -7.68
C LYS A 221 16.40 -11.05 -7.46
N ASN A 222 16.98 -11.58 -8.54
CA ASN A 222 18.02 -12.61 -8.51
C ASN A 222 19.46 -12.06 -8.36
N SER A 223 19.61 -10.73 -8.27
CA SER A 223 20.91 -10.07 -8.13
C SER A 223 21.63 -10.48 -6.84
N LYS A 224 22.96 -10.26 -6.81
CA LYS A 224 23.79 -10.53 -5.62
C LYS A 224 23.35 -9.68 -4.42
N PHE A 225 22.96 -8.43 -4.67
CA PHE A 225 22.48 -7.51 -3.64
C PHE A 225 21.20 -8.03 -2.98
N MET A 226 20.17 -8.37 -3.77
CA MET A 226 18.90 -8.88 -3.23
C MET A 226 19.08 -10.20 -2.47
N ARG A 227 19.93 -11.10 -2.96
CA ARG A 227 20.27 -12.34 -2.24
C ARG A 227 20.96 -12.08 -0.90
N ALA A 228 21.91 -11.15 -0.85
CA ALA A 228 22.57 -10.77 0.41
C ALA A 228 21.59 -10.11 1.39
N MET A 229 20.66 -9.29 0.87
CA MET A 229 19.67 -8.58 1.66
C MET A 229 18.50 -9.45 2.15
N SER A 230 18.26 -10.60 1.54
CA SER A 230 17.16 -11.53 1.91
C SER A 230 17.18 -12.01 3.37
N SER A 231 18.35 -11.98 4.01
CA SER A 231 18.51 -12.30 5.43
C SER A 231 18.04 -11.20 6.38
N PHE A 232 17.82 -9.99 5.87
CA PHE A 232 17.40 -8.82 6.66
C PHE A 232 15.89 -8.60 6.55
N ALA A 233 15.28 -8.13 7.65
CA ALA A 233 13.85 -7.85 7.68
C ALA A 233 13.48 -6.70 6.71
N PRO A 234 12.38 -6.83 5.94
CA PRO A 234 11.89 -5.76 5.06
C PRO A 234 11.41 -4.55 5.87
N VAL A 235 11.44 -3.39 5.22
CA VAL A 235 10.96 -2.14 5.83
C VAL A 235 9.45 -2.09 5.70
N ARG A 236 8.75 -1.90 6.82
CA ARG A 236 7.29 -1.76 6.83
C ARG A 236 6.91 -0.28 6.70
N PRO A 237 5.81 0.04 6.00
CA PRO A 237 5.22 1.37 6.07
C PRO A 237 4.87 1.74 7.53
N PRO A 238 4.97 3.03 7.92
CA PRO A 238 5.41 4.17 7.11
C PRO A 238 6.94 4.23 6.95
N ILE A 239 7.43 4.54 5.75
CA ILE A 239 8.87 4.66 5.50
C ILE A 239 9.43 5.88 6.27
N MET A 240 10.37 5.64 7.18
CA MET A 240 11.09 6.69 7.91
C MET A 240 11.91 7.56 6.96
N LYS A 241 11.69 8.88 7.00
CA LYS A 241 12.44 9.89 6.24
C LYS A 241 13.82 10.12 6.86
N THR A 242 14.78 9.24 6.59
CA THR A 242 16.16 9.42 7.05
C THR A 242 16.86 10.54 6.28
N ASN A 243 17.93 11.10 6.83
CA ASN A 243 18.74 12.11 6.15
C ASN A 243 19.27 11.64 4.79
N ILE A 244 19.51 10.34 4.62
CA ILE A 244 20.00 9.78 3.36
C ILE A 244 18.88 9.75 2.32
N ILE A 245 17.66 9.38 2.71
CA ILE A 245 16.49 9.40 1.82
C ILE A 245 16.17 10.85 1.40
N MET A 246 16.27 11.81 2.32
CA MET A 246 15.93 13.21 2.05
C MET A 246 17.01 13.98 1.27
N LYS A 247 18.30 13.66 1.47
CA LYS A 247 19.41 14.44 0.88
C LYS A 247 19.99 13.81 -0.39
N ASN A 248 19.88 12.50 -0.58
CA ASN A 248 20.32 11.88 -1.83
C ASN A 248 19.17 11.94 -2.85
N ILE A 249 19.42 12.58 -3.99
CA ILE A 249 18.48 12.68 -5.11
C ILE A 249 17.99 11.29 -5.54
N GLU A 250 18.86 10.29 -5.56
CA GLU A 250 18.55 8.93 -6.00
C GLU A 250 17.55 8.24 -5.05
N PHE A 251 17.78 8.35 -3.73
CA PHE A 251 16.85 7.78 -2.75
C PHE A 251 15.55 8.57 -2.64
N SER A 252 15.59 9.89 -2.88
CA SER A 252 14.37 10.71 -2.95
C SER A 252 13.48 10.24 -4.10
N GLN A 253 14.05 10.02 -5.29
CA GLN A 253 13.30 9.51 -6.44
C GLN A 253 12.72 8.11 -6.20
N CYS A 254 13.46 7.23 -5.51
CA CYS A 254 12.94 5.93 -5.07
C CYS A 254 11.79 6.06 -4.05
N TYR A 255 11.85 7.05 -3.15
CA TYR A 255 10.78 7.33 -2.20
C TYR A 255 9.54 7.92 -2.88
N ASP A 256 9.71 8.80 -3.86
CA ASP A 256 8.60 9.34 -4.65
C ASP A 256 7.91 8.23 -5.45
N LEU A 257 8.68 7.29 -6.02
CA LEU A 257 8.12 6.10 -6.66
C LEU A 257 7.36 5.23 -5.65
N TRP A 258 7.91 5.03 -4.44
CA TRP A 258 7.22 4.27 -3.40
C TRP A 258 5.82 4.84 -3.11
N LEU A 259 5.73 6.16 -2.93
CA LEU A 259 4.45 6.85 -2.73
C LEU A 259 3.55 6.73 -3.95
N PHE A 260 4.09 6.84 -5.16
CA PHE A 260 3.32 6.65 -6.39
C PHE A 260 2.75 5.23 -6.52
N LEU A 261 3.50 4.20 -6.13
CA LEU A 261 2.98 2.83 -6.14
C LEU A 261 1.85 2.65 -5.12
N ASP A 262 1.86 3.39 -4.02
CA ASP A 262 0.77 3.42 -3.02
C ASP A 262 -0.47 4.21 -3.49
N THR A 263 -0.32 5.17 -4.41
CA THR A 263 -1.48 5.89 -4.96
C THR A 263 -2.16 5.09 -6.07
N VAL A 264 -1.41 4.36 -6.89
CA VAL A 264 -1.94 3.52 -7.98
C VAL A 264 -2.34 2.13 -7.45
N ASP A 265 -3.17 2.12 -6.42
CA ASP A 265 -3.70 0.92 -5.77
C ASP A 265 -4.81 0.25 -6.61
N ARG A 266 -5.37 0.97 -7.59
CA ARG A 266 -6.38 0.43 -8.48
C ARG A 266 -5.72 -0.23 -9.68
N VAL A 267 -5.78 -1.57 -9.75
CA VAL A 267 -5.59 -2.27 -11.03
C VAL A 267 -6.94 -2.38 -11.70
N GLY A 268 -7.20 -1.48 -12.62
CA GLY A 268 -8.41 -1.48 -13.44
C GLY A 268 -8.06 -1.41 -14.92
N TYR A 269 -9.03 -1.80 -15.73
CA TYR A 269 -9.08 -1.50 -17.15
C TYR A 269 -10.42 -0.81 -17.42
N GLU A 270 -10.39 0.19 -18.28
CA GLU A 270 -11.62 0.81 -18.75
C GLU A 270 -12.20 -0.08 -19.86
N VAL A 271 -13.49 -0.40 -19.76
CA VAL A 271 -14.20 -1.14 -20.80
C VAL A 271 -15.01 -0.15 -21.61
N ASP A 272 -14.59 0.05 -22.85
CA ASP A 272 -15.34 0.82 -23.82
C ASP A 272 -16.22 -0.16 -24.62
N VAL A 273 -17.53 -0.09 -24.38
CA VAL A 273 -18.52 -1.00 -24.95
C VAL A 273 -19.20 -0.28 -26.12
N LEU A 274 -18.87 -0.71 -27.33
CA LEU A 274 -19.56 -0.26 -28.54
C LEU A 274 -20.66 -1.27 -28.85
N GLU A 275 -21.91 -0.83 -28.71
CA GLU A 275 -23.09 -1.62 -29.01
C GLU A 275 -23.76 -1.13 -30.29
N ARG A 276 -24.12 -2.06 -31.16
CA ARG A 276 -24.91 -1.80 -32.36
C ARG A 276 -26.05 -2.79 -32.44
N ASN A 277 -27.27 -2.26 -32.48
CA ASN A 277 -28.43 -3.06 -32.87
C ASN A 277 -28.36 -3.31 -34.38
N VAL A 278 -28.39 -4.57 -34.78
CA VAL A 278 -28.41 -4.93 -36.20
C VAL A 278 -29.82 -4.66 -36.73
N GLN A 279 -29.91 -3.93 -37.83
CA GLN A 279 -31.19 -3.70 -38.51
C GLN A 279 -31.50 -4.94 -39.35
N PHE A 280 -32.73 -5.44 -39.21
CA PHE A 280 -33.23 -6.53 -40.01
C PHE A 280 -33.88 -5.96 -41.28
N ASP A 281 -33.30 -6.24 -42.44
CA ASP A 281 -33.95 -5.97 -43.71
C ASP A 281 -34.88 -7.13 -44.11
N GLU A 282 -35.82 -6.88 -45.02
CA GLU A 282 -36.81 -7.88 -45.46
C GLU A 282 -36.16 -9.13 -46.08
N GLU A 283 -34.96 -9.00 -46.63
CA GLU A 283 -34.20 -10.13 -47.15
C GLU A 283 -33.66 -10.99 -46.00
N TYR A 284 -33.06 -10.38 -44.97
CA TYR A 284 -32.53 -11.10 -43.82
C TYR A 284 -33.62 -11.76 -42.97
N ILE A 285 -34.79 -11.13 -42.82
CA ILE A 285 -35.94 -11.73 -42.14
C ILE A 285 -36.37 -13.01 -42.87
N ARG A 286 -36.59 -12.95 -44.19
CA ARG A 286 -36.94 -14.13 -45.00
C ARG A 286 -35.91 -15.25 -44.91
N GLN A 287 -34.63 -14.89 -44.80
CA GLN A 287 -33.55 -15.86 -44.61
C GLN A 287 -33.63 -16.58 -43.25
N ILE A 288 -34.01 -15.87 -42.18
CA ILE A 288 -34.25 -16.46 -40.86
C ILE A 288 -35.49 -17.38 -40.90
N GLU A 289 -36.58 -16.94 -41.53
CA GLU A 289 -37.81 -17.73 -41.68
C GLU A 289 -37.57 -19.02 -42.47
N ASN A 290 -36.82 -18.95 -43.58
CA ASN A 290 -36.36 -20.11 -44.32
C ASN A 290 -35.53 -21.07 -43.45
N THR A 291 -34.69 -20.53 -42.56
CA THR A 291 -33.91 -21.35 -41.63
C THR A 291 -34.81 -22.06 -40.61
N MET A 292 -35.82 -21.36 -40.07
CA MET A 292 -36.81 -21.96 -39.16
C MET A 292 -37.60 -23.07 -39.84
N MET A 293 -37.97 -22.88 -41.11
CA MET A 293 -38.63 -23.90 -41.92
C MET A 293 -37.77 -25.15 -42.10
N VAL A 294 -36.50 -24.97 -42.44
CA VAL A 294 -35.57 -26.09 -42.61
C VAL A 294 -35.37 -26.83 -41.27
N LEU A 295 -35.30 -26.11 -40.16
CA LEU A 295 -35.24 -26.73 -38.83
C LEU A 295 -36.49 -27.58 -38.56
N TYR A 296 -37.68 -27.04 -38.79
CA TYR A 296 -38.93 -27.78 -38.63
C TYR A 296 -39.00 -29.00 -39.56
N ALA A 297 -38.68 -28.84 -40.85
CA ALA A 297 -38.66 -29.94 -41.82
C ALA A 297 -37.65 -31.03 -41.43
N THR A 298 -36.50 -30.65 -40.88
CA THR A 298 -35.49 -31.60 -40.37
C THR A 298 -36.02 -32.38 -39.17
N VAL A 299 -36.69 -31.70 -38.23
CA VAL A 299 -37.32 -32.36 -37.08
C VAL A 299 -38.44 -33.29 -37.54
N ALA A 300 -39.35 -32.82 -38.40
CA ALA A 300 -40.43 -33.60 -38.95
C ALA A 300 -39.90 -34.85 -39.66
N ASN A 301 -38.93 -34.72 -40.57
CA ASN A 301 -38.33 -35.85 -41.28
C ASN A 301 -37.75 -36.91 -40.33
N ASN A 302 -37.20 -36.50 -39.19
CA ASN A 302 -36.58 -37.42 -38.23
C ASN A 302 -37.56 -37.93 -37.15
N GLN A 303 -38.74 -37.31 -36.99
CA GLN A 303 -39.72 -37.65 -35.95
C GLN A 303 -40.99 -38.35 -36.47
N ILE A 304 -41.14 -38.51 -37.80
CA ILE A 304 -42.35 -39.08 -38.41
C ILE A 304 -42.60 -40.56 -38.05
N GLU A 305 -41.66 -41.29 -37.42
CA GLU A 305 -41.91 -42.67 -36.96
C GLU A 305 -42.11 -42.85 -35.44
N GLU A 306 -41.74 -41.88 -34.59
CA GLU A 306 -41.80 -42.06 -33.11
C GLU A 306 -43.06 -41.49 -32.44
N PHE A 307 -43.80 -40.59 -33.10
CA PHE A 307 -45.08 -40.10 -32.57
C PHE A 307 -46.15 -41.21 -32.46
N ALA A 308 -46.02 -42.29 -33.24
CA ALA A 308 -46.87 -43.46 -33.12
C ALA A 308 -46.43 -44.42 -31.98
N LEU A 309 -45.25 -44.23 -31.39
CA LEU A 309 -44.63 -45.20 -30.47
C LEU A 309 -43.99 -44.55 -29.23
N SER A 310 -44.70 -43.68 -28.52
CA SER A 310 -44.31 -43.31 -27.14
C SER A 310 -45.53 -43.15 -26.22
N HIS A 311 -46.17 -44.27 -25.90
CA HIS A 311 -47.12 -44.37 -24.78
C HIS A 311 -46.45 -44.52 -23.40
N GLU A 312 -45.12 -44.42 -23.29
CA GLU A 312 -44.44 -44.76 -22.03
C GLU A 312 -44.09 -43.57 -21.11
N HIS A 313 -44.18 -42.31 -21.54
CA HIS A 313 -43.90 -41.17 -20.67
C HIS A 313 -44.96 -40.06 -20.79
N PRO A 314 -45.86 -39.89 -19.80
CA PRO A 314 -46.82 -38.80 -19.81
C PRO A 314 -46.12 -37.46 -19.56
N PHE A 315 -46.16 -36.56 -20.54
CA PHE A 315 -45.69 -35.19 -20.39
C PHE A 315 -46.55 -34.42 -19.38
N THR A 316 -45.90 -33.73 -18.44
CA THR A 316 -46.58 -32.98 -17.37
C THR A 316 -46.99 -31.59 -17.84
N TYR A 317 -48.26 -31.26 -17.64
CA TYR A 317 -48.86 -29.97 -17.98
C TYR A 317 -48.30 -28.84 -17.11
N ARG A 318 -47.73 -27.78 -17.72
CA ARG A 318 -47.40 -26.52 -17.03
C ARG A 318 -48.20 -25.36 -17.63
N LYS A 319 -48.87 -24.61 -16.75
CA LYS A 319 -49.68 -23.43 -17.09
C LYS A 319 -48.85 -22.33 -17.76
N VAL A 320 -49.38 -21.83 -18.87
CA VAL A 320 -48.96 -20.62 -19.60
C VAL A 320 -48.99 -19.41 -18.66
N LYS A 321 -47.91 -18.63 -18.63
CA LYS A 321 -47.88 -17.29 -18.02
C LYS A 321 -47.90 -16.23 -19.12
N ALA A 322 -48.63 -15.16 -18.89
CA ALA A 322 -48.74 -14.04 -19.83
C ALA A 322 -47.38 -13.36 -20.09
N ALA A 323 -47.22 -12.90 -21.34
CA ALA A 323 -46.01 -12.27 -21.85
C ALA A 323 -45.69 -10.94 -21.14
N LYS A 324 -44.39 -10.71 -20.91
CA LYS A 324 -43.82 -9.42 -20.52
C LYS A 324 -42.81 -9.02 -21.58
N VAL A 325 -42.87 -7.76 -22.02
CA VAL A 325 -41.83 -7.16 -22.85
C VAL A 325 -40.56 -7.08 -22.00
N LEU A 326 -39.51 -7.78 -22.43
CA LEU A 326 -38.21 -7.74 -21.79
C LEU A 326 -37.35 -6.73 -22.54
N GLU A 327 -37.10 -5.58 -21.91
CA GLU A 327 -36.07 -4.64 -22.40
C GLU A 327 -34.65 -5.16 -22.11
N ASN A 328 -34.49 -6.11 -21.18
CA ASN A 328 -33.22 -6.72 -20.77
C ASN A 328 -33.35 -8.24 -20.51
N VAL A 329 -32.36 -9.03 -20.95
CA VAL A 329 -32.25 -10.48 -20.66
C VAL A 329 -31.11 -10.69 -19.67
N GLU A 330 -31.29 -11.47 -18.60
CA GLU A 330 -30.25 -11.67 -17.55
C GLU A 330 -28.93 -12.27 -18.06
N GLN A 331 -28.94 -12.93 -19.21
CA GLN A 331 -27.74 -13.48 -19.88
C GLN A 331 -26.99 -12.44 -20.72
N ASP A 332 -27.57 -11.25 -20.89
CA ASP A 332 -26.99 -10.04 -21.52
C ASP A 332 -26.44 -9.06 -20.46
N LYS A 333 -26.07 -9.55 -19.27
CA LYS A 333 -25.41 -8.74 -18.25
C LYS A 333 -24.06 -8.21 -18.76
N TYR A 334 -23.80 -6.95 -18.45
CA TYR A 334 -22.56 -6.24 -18.75
C TYR A 334 -21.36 -6.89 -18.06
N LEU A 335 -20.18 -6.80 -18.69
CA LEU A 335 -18.94 -7.04 -17.98
C LEU A 335 -18.67 -5.79 -17.14
N GLU A 336 -18.84 -5.89 -15.82
CA GLU A 336 -18.47 -4.81 -14.91
C GLU A 336 -16.96 -4.60 -14.96
N SER A 337 -16.52 -3.34 -14.89
CA SER A 337 -15.11 -3.00 -14.75
C SER A 337 -14.56 -3.74 -13.54
N GLY A 338 -13.62 -4.65 -13.80
CA GLY A 338 -12.97 -5.41 -12.73
C GLY A 338 -11.95 -4.53 -12.03
N GLU A 339 -12.32 -3.97 -10.87
CA GLU A 339 -11.35 -3.34 -9.97
C GLU A 339 -10.71 -4.42 -9.09
N TYR A 340 -9.42 -4.65 -9.29
CA TYR A 340 -8.60 -5.39 -8.32
C TYR A 340 -7.92 -4.36 -7.42
N ILE A 341 -8.36 -4.31 -6.16
CA ILE A 341 -7.70 -3.56 -5.09
C ILE A 341 -6.50 -4.40 -4.63
N PHE A 342 -5.29 -3.83 -4.53
CA PHE A 342 -4.23 -4.53 -3.82
C PHE A 342 -4.63 -4.58 -2.35
N LYS A 343 -5.04 -5.75 -1.86
CA LYS A 343 -5.08 -6.00 -0.42
C LYS A 343 -3.65 -6.07 0.09
N ASP A 344 -3.06 -4.92 0.35
CA ASP A 344 -1.98 -4.82 1.33
C ASP A 344 -2.65 -4.69 2.71
N GLU A 345 -2.40 -5.65 3.60
CA GLU A 345 -3.05 -5.78 4.92
C GLU A 345 -2.66 -4.68 5.92
N THR A 346 -2.03 -3.59 5.45
CA THR A 346 -1.64 -2.43 6.25
C THR A 346 -2.32 -1.18 5.71
N LEU A 347 -2.99 -0.44 6.60
CA LEU A 347 -3.60 0.86 6.30
C LEU A 347 -2.64 1.73 5.49
N ASN A 348 -2.99 2.05 4.24
CA ASN A 348 -2.10 2.75 3.30
C ASN A 348 -1.66 4.11 3.88
N GLN A 349 -0.34 4.37 3.84
CA GLN A 349 0.32 5.53 4.45
C GLN A 349 -0.28 6.86 3.98
N TYR A 350 -0.80 6.89 2.76
CA TYR A 350 -1.53 8.04 2.22
C TYR A 350 -2.79 8.38 3.03
N PHE A 351 -3.64 7.40 3.33
CA PHE A 351 -4.84 7.63 4.13
C PHE A 351 -4.49 8.05 5.56
N LEU A 352 -3.41 7.49 6.13
CA LEU A 352 -2.92 7.93 7.44
C LEU A 352 -2.46 9.41 7.40
N GLU A 353 -1.72 9.82 6.37
CA GLU A 353 -1.31 11.22 6.19
C GLU A 353 -2.50 12.14 5.92
N GLN A 354 -3.51 11.68 5.18
CA GLN A 354 -4.72 12.45 4.89
C GLN A 354 -5.58 12.64 6.15
N ILE A 355 -5.81 11.57 6.92
CA ILE A 355 -6.48 11.62 8.22
C ILE A 355 -5.71 12.56 9.17
N LYS A 356 -4.37 12.50 9.17
CA LYS A 356 -3.55 13.40 9.97
C LYS A 356 -3.71 14.86 9.55
N LYS A 357 -3.70 15.17 8.24
CA LYS A 357 -3.88 16.53 7.72
C LYS A 357 -5.27 17.08 8.06
N ASP A 358 -6.32 16.32 7.79
CA ASP A 358 -7.71 16.71 8.10
C ASP A 358 -7.90 16.95 9.61
N ASN A 359 -7.32 16.09 10.46
CA ASN A 359 -7.36 16.29 11.91
C ASN A 359 -6.57 17.52 12.39
N ILE A 360 -5.44 17.85 11.76
CA ILE A 360 -4.68 19.07 12.07
C ILE A 360 -5.45 20.31 11.63
N GLU A 361 -6.09 20.28 10.46
CA GLU A 361 -6.94 21.37 9.99
C GLU A 361 -8.13 21.58 10.94
N ARG A 362 -8.84 20.50 11.31
CA ARG A 362 -9.91 20.54 12.32
C ARG A 362 -9.41 21.09 13.65
N TYR A 363 -8.21 20.68 14.10
CA TYR A 363 -7.61 21.22 15.31
C TYR A 363 -7.39 22.73 15.22
N ASN A 364 -6.83 23.21 14.11
CA ASN A 364 -6.60 24.64 13.90
C ASN A 364 -7.94 25.41 13.88
N THR A 365 -8.95 24.89 13.20
CA THR A 365 -10.30 25.51 13.18
C THR A 365 -10.93 25.56 14.57
N LEU A 366 -10.76 24.52 15.40
CA LEU A 366 -11.27 24.51 16.78
C LEU A 366 -10.54 25.53 17.68
N ILE A 367 -9.24 25.71 17.48
CA ILE A 367 -8.45 26.75 18.17
C ILE A 367 -8.85 28.15 17.72
N GLU A 368 -9.05 28.36 16.42
CA GLU A 368 -9.54 29.61 15.84
C GLU A 368 -10.95 29.96 16.34
N ALA A 369 -11.79 28.95 16.59
CA ALA A 369 -13.10 29.10 17.22
C ALA A 369 -13.04 29.38 18.75
N GLY A 370 -11.84 29.50 19.33
CA GLY A 370 -11.65 29.86 20.73
C GLY A 370 -11.75 28.70 21.73
N ILE A 371 -11.71 27.44 21.27
CA ILE A 371 -11.78 26.26 22.14
C ILE A 371 -10.38 25.99 22.74
N PRO A 372 -10.26 25.70 24.06
CA PRO A 372 -8.99 25.33 24.68
C PRO A 372 -8.35 24.08 24.06
N LYS A 373 -7.02 24.06 23.96
CA LYS A 373 -6.24 22.97 23.32
C LYS A 373 -6.63 21.58 23.80
N ASP A 374 -6.81 21.41 25.11
CA ASP A 374 -7.13 20.11 25.71
C ASP A 374 -8.49 19.58 25.23
N LYS A 375 -9.50 20.45 25.17
CA LYS A 375 -10.84 20.10 24.69
C LYS A 375 -10.87 19.84 23.18
N SER A 376 -10.09 20.60 22.40
CA SER A 376 -10.00 20.39 20.95
C SER A 376 -9.40 19.01 20.62
N ILE A 377 -8.38 18.58 21.35
CA ILE A 377 -7.76 17.26 21.20
C ILE A 377 -8.75 16.15 21.61
N GLU A 378 -9.47 16.34 22.71
CA GLU A 378 -10.51 15.40 23.17
C GLU A 378 -11.61 15.21 22.12
N ILE A 379 -12.11 16.30 21.52
CA ILE A 379 -13.15 16.26 20.47
C ILE A 379 -12.66 15.49 19.23
N ILE A 380 -11.42 15.74 18.80
CA ILE A 380 -10.84 15.04 17.65
C ILE A 380 -10.66 13.56 17.95
N HIS A 381 -10.14 13.23 19.13
CA HIS A 381 -9.97 11.84 19.53
C HIS A 381 -11.30 11.09 19.60
N LYS A 382 -12.34 11.72 20.17
CA LYS A 382 -13.69 11.16 20.21
C LYS A 382 -14.26 10.92 18.81
N LYS A 383 -14.11 11.87 17.88
CA LYS A 383 -14.55 11.68 16.49
C LYS A 383 -13.79 10.57 15.77
N LEU A 384 -12.49 10.40 16.03
CA LEU A 384 -11.72 9.30 15.45
C LEU A 384 -12.21 7.94 15.95
N LEU A 385 -12.52 7.85 17.25
CA LEU A 385 -13.11 6.65 17.83
C LEU A 385 -14.50 6.37 17.25
N GLU A 386 -15.35 7.39 17.09
CA GLU A 386 -16.69 7.23 16.49
C GLU A 386 -16.62 6.70 15.06
N ILE A 387 -15.68 7.19 14.23
CA ILE A 387 -15.48 6.70 12.87
C ILE A 387 -14.97 5.25 12.88
N ALA A 388 -14.01 4.93 13.75
CA ALA A 388 -13.43 3.60 13.86
C ALA A 388 -14.46 2.57 14.38
N ASP A 389 -15.20 2.91 15.43
CA ASP A 389 -16.24 2.07 16.01
C ASP A 389 -17.42 1.91 15.02
N GLY A 390 -17.79 2.96 14.27
CA GLY A 390 -18.81 2.90 13.22
C GLY A 390 -18.42 1.97 12.05
N ALA A 391 -17.22 2.15 11.50
CA ALA A 391 -16.70 1.28 10.44
C ALA A 391 -16.60 -0.20 10.90
N PHE A 392 -16.26 -0.41 12.17
CA PHE A 392 -16.24 -1.73 12.76
C PHE A 392 -17.65 -2.34 12.91
N GLN A 393 -18.64 -1.57 13.36
CA GLN A 393 -20.04 -2.05 13.43
C GLN A 393 -20.60 -2.42 12.07
N ASP A 394 -20.34 -1.60 11.04
CA ASP A 394 -20.75 -1.89 9.67
C ASP A 394 -20.11 -3.19 9.15
N PHE A 395 -18.83 -3.42 9.48
CA PHE A 395 -18.14 -4.66 9.14
C PHE A 395 -18.73 -5.90 9.83
N ILE A 396 -19.09 -5.79 11.12
CA ILE A 396 -19.74 -6.88 11.85
C ILE A 396 -21.12 -7.18 11.27
N ASN A 397 -21.92 -6.16 10.96
CA ASN A 397 -23.24 -6.34 10.37
C ASN A 397 -23.16 -6.96 8.96
N TYR A 398 -22.15 -6.59 8.17
CA TYR A 398 -21.90 -7.18 6.87
C TYR A 398 -21.44 -8.65 6.96
N THR A 399 -20.58 -8.98 7.94
CA THR A 399 -19.97 -10.32 8.07
C THR A 399 -20.91 -11.32 8.76
N TYR A 400 -21.71 -10.84 9.72
CA TYR A 400 -22.59 -11.65 10.54
C TYR A 400 -24.00 -11.08 10.45
N ASN A 401 -24.72 -11.40 9.37
CA ASN A 401 -26.07 -10.90 9.13
C ASN A 401 -27.12 -11.91 9.64
N PRO A 402 -27.73 -11.73 10.83
CA PRO A 402 -28.57 -12.75 11.46
C PRO A 402 -29.96 -12.88 10.83
N GLU A 403 -30.31 -11.95 9.93
CA GLU A 403 -31.60 -11.88 9.24
C GLU A 403 -31.67 -12.80 8.01
N ASP A 404 -30.53 -13.18 7.42
CA ASP A 404 -30.47 -13.96 6.18
C ASP A 404 -30.71 -15.47 6.41
N GLU A 405 -30.50 -15.97 7.63
CA GLU A 405 -30.71 -17.38 7.98
C GLU A 405 -32.07 -17.63 8.66
N LYS A 406 -32.78 -18.67 8.20
CA LYS A 406 -34.11 -19.03 8.72
C LYS A 406 -34.06 -19.96 9.94
N ASP A 407 -32.92 -20.59 10.22
CA ASP A 407 -32.75 -21.57 11.30
C ASP A 407 -32.33 -20.91 12.63
N LEU A 408 -33.12 -21.13 13.68
CA LEU A 408 -32.90 -20.53 15.00
C LEU A 408 -31.59 -20.97 15.66
N ASN A 409 -31.15 -22.22 15.44
CA ASN A 409 -29.90 -22.73 16.01
C ASN A 409 -28.67 -22.04 15.41
N LYS A 410 -28.69 -21.74 14.11
CA LYS A 410 -27.59 -21.04 13.44
C LYS A 410 -27.55 -19.55 13.79
N LYS A 411 -28.72 -18.92 14.01
CA LYS A 411 -28.77 -17.57 14.60
C LYS A 411 -28.09 -17.49 15.96
N ILE A 412 -28.30 -18.50 16.82
CA ILE A 412 -27.64 -18.56 18.14
C ILE A 412 -26.13 -18.76 17.99
N GLU A 413 -25.69 -19.55 17.01
CA GLU A 413 -24.26 -19.77 16.72
C GLU A 413 -23.58 -18.49 16.23
N ILE A 414 -24.16 -17.81 15.23
CA ILE A 414 -23.69 -16.50 14.73
C ILE A 414 -23.66 -15.47 15.85
N GLN A 415 -24.69 -15.43 16.70
CA GLN A 415 -24.73 -14.49 17.83
C GLN A 415 -23.62 -14.78 18.86
N ASN A 416 -23.32 -16.05 19.11
CA ASN A 416 -22.21 -16.45 19.99
C ASN A 416 -20.85 -16.04 19.39
N GLU A 417 -20.69 -16.12 18.08
CA GLU A 417 -19.48 -15.64 17.39
C GLU A 417 -19.34 -14.12 17.50
N ILE A 418 -20.41 -13.36 17.30
CA ILE A 418 -20.43 -11.90 17.50
C ILE A 418 -19.99 -11.56 18.93
N VAL A 419 -20.54 -12.24 19.93
CA VAL A 419 -20.17 -12.02 21.35
C VAL A 419 -18.69 -12.34 21.59
N LYS A 420 -18.14 -13.37 20.94
CA LYS A 420 -16.72 -13.71 21.05
C LYS A 420 -15.84 -12.61 20.45
N VAL A 421 -16.19 -12.09 19.27
CA VAL A 421 -15.46 -10.98 18.63
C VAL A 421 -15.47 -9.73 19.52
N TYR A 422 -16.60 -9.39 20.13
CA TYR A 422 -16.66 -8.27 21.08
C TYR A 422 -15.79 -8.49 22.33
N ARG A 423 -15.68 -9.72 22.85
CA ARG A 423 -14.75 -10.03 23.96
C ARG A 423 -13.29 -9.86 23.56
N ASP A 424 -12.92 -10.30 22.36
CA ASP A 424 -11.55 -10.16 21.87
C ASP A 424 -11.18 -8.68 21.68
N ILE A 425 -12.12 -7.86 21.23
CA ILE A 425 -11.93 -6.40 21.12
C ILE A 425 -11.86 -5.73 22.48
N GLU A 426 -12.66 -6.16 23.45
CA GLU A 426 -12.57 -5.65 24.81
C GLU A 426 -11.16 -5.88 25.38
N LYS A 427 -10.56 -7.03 25.09
CA LYS A 427 -9.17 -7.32 25.47
C LYS A 427 -8.18 -6.36 24.79
N ILE A 428 -8.33 -6.09 23.50
CA ILE A 428 -7.50 -5.13 22.77
C ILE A 428 -7.66 -3.71 23.33
N LYS A 429 -8.89 -3.25 23.61
CA LYS A 429 -9.15 -1.94 24.22
C LYS A 429 -8.51 -1.83 25.61
N ARG A 430 -8.47 -2.91 26.40
CA ARG A 430 -7.76 -2.95 27.69
C ARG A 430 -6.24 -2.89 27.55
N GLU A 431 -5.67 -3.47 26.50
CA GLU A 431 -4.23 -3.37 26.20
C GLU A 431 -3.87 -1.94 25.80
N ASN A 432 -4.64 -1.32 24.89
CA ASN A 432 -4.45 0.08 24.50
C ASN A 432 -4.54 1.05 25.70
N LEU A 433 -5.40 0.76 26.68
CA LEU A 433 -5.51 1.56 27.91
C LEU A 433 -4.20 1.55 28.71
N LYS A 434 -3.52 0.39 28.78
CA LYS A 434 -2.21 0.29 29.45
C LYS A 434 -1.15 1.12 28.73
N ASP A 435 -1.15 1.11 27.40
CA ASP A 435 -0.21 1.92 26.61
C ASP A 435 -0.40 3.41 26.90
N ILE A 436 -1.65 3.89 26.94
CA ILE A 436 -1.97 5.29 27.32
C ILE A 436 -1.48 5.61 28.74
N GLU A 437 -1.63 4.69 29.70
CA GLU A 437 -1.10 4.85 31.06
C GLU A 437 0.42 4.97 31.09
N THR A 438 1.13 4.17 30.26
CA THR A 438 2.59 4.25 30.17
C THR A 438 3.07 5.55 29.53
N GLU A 439 2.42 6.02 28.46
CA GLU A 439 2.73 7.29 27.82
C GLU A 439 2.49 8.47 28.76
N LYS A 440 1.39 8.42 29.53
CA LYS A 440 1.10 9.41 30.58
C LYS A 440 2.18 9.41 31.67
N ALA A 441 2.66 8.25 32.09
CA ALA A 441 3.74 8.14 33.07
C ALA A 441 5.04 8.75 32.52
N LEU A 442 5.37 8.49 31.25
CA LEU A 442 6.52 9.06 30.57
C LEU A 442 6.43 10.60 30.49
N ALA A 443 5.28 11.14 30.07
CA ALA A 443 5.04 12.57 29.99
C ALA A 443 5.16 13.25 31.38
N THR A 444 4.71 12.57 32.43
CA THR A 444 4.83 13.04 33.82
C THR A 444 6.29 13.06 34.28
N LEU A 445 7.08 12.05 33.91
CA LEU A 445 8.52 12.01 34.15
C LEU A 445 9.23 13.18 33.45
N HIS A 446 8.95 13.41 32.17
CA HIS A 446 9.49 14.55 31.44
C HIS A 446 9.13 15.89 32.09
N LEU A 447 7.89 16.06 32.54
CA LEU A 447 7.46 17.26 33.26
C LEU A 447 8.28 17.48 34.54
N ASN A 448 8.52 16.42 35.32
CA ASN A 448 9.33 16.50 36.53
C ASN A 448 10.78 16.85 36.22
N ASN A 449 11.37 16.25 35.18
CA ASN A 449 12.71 16.59 34.73
C ASN A 449 12.82 18.07 34.34
N TYR A 450 11.85 18.63 33.61
CA TYR A 450 11.84 20.05 33.27
C TYR A 450 11.70 20.96 34.49
N LYS A 451 10.89 20.57 35.49
CA LYS A 451 10.79 21.29 36.76
C LYS A 451 12.11 21.28 37.52
N ASP A 452 12.81 20.15 37.53
CA ASP A 452 14.12 20.02 38.18
C ASP A 452 15.19 20.82 37.45
N GLU A 453 15.19 20.82 36.11
CA GLU A 453 16.07 21.69 35.32
C GLU A 453 15.82 23.17 35.61
N LEU A 454 14.56 23.59 35.68
CA LEU A 454 14.19 24.97 36.02
C LEU A 454 14.67 25.33 37.43
N LYS A 455 14.48 24.45 38.41
CA LYS A 455 14.96 24.63 39.78
C LYS A 455 16.49 24.75 39.84
N ASN A 456 17.19 23.92 39.08
CA ASN A 456 18.65 23.96 38.98
C ASN A 456 19.15 25.26 38.31
N ARG A 457 18.47 25.77 37.28
CA ARG A 457 18.79 27.06 36.67
C ARG A 457 18.57 28.21 37.65
N LEU A 458 17.46 28.22 38.38
CA LEU A 458 17.18 29.24 39.40
C LEU A 458 18.21 29.19 40.55
N ALA A 459 18.62 27.99 40.97
CA ALA A 459 19.66 27.82 41.98
C ALA A 459 21.03 28.34 41.51
N LYS A 460 21.41 28.09 40.24
CA LYS A 460 22.63 28.65 39.64
C LYS A 460 22.60 30.17 39.59
N ILE A 461 21.51 30.77 39.13
CA ILE A 461 21.34 32.24 39.08
C ILE A 461 21.45 32.84 40.48
N LYS A 462 20.86 32.19 41.50
CA LYS A 462 20.96 32.63 42.89
C LYS A 462 22.38 32.53 43.42
N ALA A 463 23.06 31.41 43.18
CA ALA A 463 24.45 31.20 43.59
C ALA A 463 25.42 32.19 42.93
N GLU A 464 25.21 32.51 41.65
CA GLU A 464 26.01 33.50 40.91
C GLU A 464 25.80 34.92 41.46
N LYS A 465 24.55 35.28 41.80
CA LYS A 465 24.23 36.56 42.44
C LYS A 465 24.83 36.67 43.85
N ASP A 466 24.83 35.58 44.61
CA ASP A 466 25.43 35.54 45.96
C ASP A 466 26.96 35.54 45.89
N ALA A 467 27.57 34.88 44.92
CA ALA A 467 29.01 34.93 44.65
C ALA A 467 29.47 36.34 44.26
N ARG A 468 28.74 37.02 43.36
CA ARG A 468 29.01 38.40 42.95
C ARG A 468 28.94 39.37 44.14
N LYS A 469 27.93 39.23 45.01
CA LYS A 469 27.83 40.01 46.25
C LYS A 469 28.98 39.72 47.23
N ALA A 470 29.41 38.47 47.34
CA ALA A 470 30.53 38.08 48.19
C ALA A 470 31.87 38.65 47.66
N GLU A 471 32.05 38.69 46.35
CA GLU A 471 33.22 39.29 45.69
C GLU A 471 33.25 40.81 45.88
N GLU A 472 32.13 41.50 45.69
CA GLU A 472 31.99 42.94 45.98
C GLU A 472 32.34 43.25 47.44
N ARG A 473 31.84 42.47 48.40
CA ARG A 473 32.18 42.60 49.83
C ARG A 473 33.67 42.36 50.10
N ARG A 474 34.30 41.38 49.43
CA ARG A 474 35.74 41.12 49.55
C ARG A 474 36.58 42.29 49.03
N LEU A 475 36.20 42.85 47.88
CA LEU A 475 36.89 43.97 47.25
C LEU A 475 36.77 45.24 48.11
N GLU A 476 35.60 45.50 48.69
CA GLU A 476 35.38 46.62 49.61
C GLU A 476 36.24 46.49 50.88
N LEU A 477 36.34 45.28 51.43
CA LEU A 477 37.17 45.00 52.61
C LEU A 477 38.67 45.15 52.31
N GLN A 478 39.12 44.76 51.12
CA GLN A 478 40.50 45.01 50.66
C GLN A 478 40.79 46.50 50.49
N ARG A 479 39.87 47.27 49.87
CA ARG A 479 40.00 48.73 49.76
C ARG A 479 40.11 49.41 51.12
N LYS A 480 39.27 49.01 52.09
CA LYS A 480 39.35 49.51 53.47
C LYS A 480 40.69 49.17 54.14
N LYS A 481 41.22 47.97 53.92
CA LYS A 481 42.56 47.57 54.42
C LYS A 481 43.69 48.39 53.80
N GLN A 482 43.67 48.63 52.49
CA GLN A 482 44.67 49.46 51.80
C GLN A 482 44.66 50.91 52.30
N LEU A 483 43.48 51.53 52.39
CA LEU A 483 43.31 52.88 52.96
C LEU A 483 43.82 52.96 54.41
N ALA A 484 43.58 51.93 55.22
CA ALA A 484 44.10 51.88 56.59
C ALA A 484 45.64 51.77 56.61
N GLN A 485 46.25 50.96 55.74
CA GLN A 485 47.70 50.85 55.61
C GLN A 485 48.35 52.15 55.12
N GLU A 486 47.76 52.84 54.14
CA GLU A 486 48.24 54.14 53.67
C GLU A 486 48.16 55.21 54.77
N ARG A 487 47.08 55.24 55.55
CA ARG A 487 46.97 56.14 56.72
C ARG A 487 48.05 55.85 57.76
N LEU A 488 48.35 54.57 58.00
CA LEU A 488 49.42 54.15 58.91
C LEU A 488 50.81 54.53 58.37
N ALA A 489 51.05 54.38 57.07
CA ALA A 489 52.29 54.77 56.42
C ALA A 489 52.48 56.30 56.42
N LYS A 490 51.42 57.07 56.16
CA LYS A 490 51.43 58.54 56.28
C LYS A 490 51.74 58.98 57.71
N LYS A 491 51.11 58.38 58.73
CA LYS A 491 51.45 58.62 60.15
C LYS A 491 52.91 58.30 60.46
N LYS A 492 53.44 57.16 59.99
CA LYS A 492 54.86 56.80 60.17
C LYS A 492 55.81 57.78 59.48
N LYS A 493 55.48 58.29 58.29
CA LYS A 493 56.27 59.31 57.60
C LYS A 493 56.25 60.65 58.33
N ILE A 494 55.10 61.07 58.86
CA ILE A 494 54.96 62.29 59.67
C ILE A 494 55.78 62.16 60.97
N ASN A 495 55.71 61.02 61.67
CA ASN A 495 56.52 60.80 62.86
C ASN A 495 58.03 60.80 62.57
N ARG A 496 58.47 60.17 61.47
CA ARG A 496 59.88 60.23 61.05
C ARG A 496 60.33 61.65 60.69
N ALA A 497 59.47 62.45 60.07
CA ALA A 497 59.77 63.85 59.77
C ALA A 497 59.86 64.71 61.04
N MET A 498 59.00 64.45 62.04
CA MET A 498 59.08 65.07 63.36
C MET A 498 60.37 64.70 64.09
N GLU A 499 60.77 63.41 64.09
CA GLU A 499 62.05 62.97 64.68
C GLU A 499 63.27 63.59 63.98
N LEU A 500 63.21 63.81 62.67
CA LEU A 500 64.26 64.47 61.89
C LEU A 500 64.34 65.97 62.18
N LEU A 501 63.19 66.65 62.34
CA LEU A 501 63.12 68.04 62.77
C LEU A 501 63.67 68.20 64.19
N GLU A 502 63.31 67.30 65.11
CA GLU A 502 63.79 67.33 66.49
C GLU A 502 65.31 67.06 66.57
N LYS A 503 65.85 66.18 65.72
CA LYS A 503 67.30 66.00 65.57
C LYS A 503 67.99 67.21 64.93
N ALA A 504 67.35 67.88 63.97
CA ALA A 504 67.88 69.09 63.35
C ALA A 504 67.86 70.30 64.31
N GLU A 505 66.85 70.41 65.18
CA GLU A 505 66.79 71.41 66.26
C GLU A 505 67.86 71.14 67.32
N ARG A 506 68.07 69.88 67.72
CA ARG A 506 69.17 69.51 68.64
C ARG A 506 70.55 69.77 68.04
N ALA A 507 70.73 69.58 66.72
CA ALA A 507 71.97 69.92 66.02
C ALA A 507 72.20 71.45 65.91
N ARG A 508 71.13 72.25 65.71
CA ARG A 508 71.21 73.72 65.73
C ARG A 508 71.50 74.28 67.13
N GLN A 509 71.01 73.64 68.19
CA GLN A 509 71.35 74.01 69.56
C GLN A 509 72.79 73.67 69.95
N GLN A 510 73.45 72.75 69.24
CA GLN A 510 74.86 72.39 69.46
C GLN A 510 75.87 73.22 68.63
N GLN A 511 75.40 73.99 67.63
CA GLN A 511 76.26 74.94 66.88
C GLN A 511 76.26 76.37 67.46
N ASN A 512 75.40 76.66 68.44
CA ASN A 512 75.31 77.96 69.14
C ASN A 512 75.82 77.90 70.60
N LYS A 513 76.73 76.98 70.89
CA LYS A 513 77.57 76.94 72.09
C LYS A 513 79.00 76.66 71.65
#